data_AF-A0A9Q1E7L6-F1
#
_entry.id   AF-A0A9Q1E7L6-F1
#
_cell.length_a   1.000
_cell.length_b   1.000
_cell.length_c   1.000
_cell.angle_alpha   90.00
_cell.angle_beta   90.00
_cell.angle_gamma   90.00
#
_symmetry.space_group_name_H-M   'P 1'
#
loop_
_entity.id
_entity.type
_entity.pdbx_description
1 polymer ?
#
loop_
_entity_poly.entity_id
_entity_poly.type
_entity_poly.pdbx_seq_one_letter_code
_entity_poly.pdbx_strand_id
1 'polypeptide(L)'
;MKPVTMALNILQGESSVHMGFLLPTLYQLQDKLRRLQPTCKVCGPLLAALQRGIQKRFGDVMKDPELIAAAILLPKFRTCWTTEESILKPGLDYIKGHLTISMDDDAPLNDSHSDEDDFFASMKTGNSEVGELEKYLACPTTGGVLFAAKRSRLECKNLESQLLLKVNSHLTE
;
A
#
# COMPACT_ATOMS: atom_id res chain seq x y z
N MET A 1 -20.97 -2.63 -11.26
CA MET A 1 -19.65 -3.32 -11.39
C MET A 1 -18.42 -2.44 -11.09
N LYS A 2 -18.56 -1.11 -10.92
CA LYS A 2 -17.46 -0.18 -10.61
C LYS A 2 -16.44 -0.66 -9.54
N PRO A 3 -16.84 -1.26 -8.39
CA PRO A 3 -15.87 -1.68 -7.37
C PRO A 3 -14.89 -2.74 -7.88
N VAL A 4 -15.38 -3.69 -8.68
CA VAL A 4 -14.55 -4.77 -9.25
C VAL A 4 -13.54 -4.17 -10.23
N THR A 5 -13.98 -3.29 -11.13
CA THR A 5 -13.10 -2.62 -12.09
C THR A 5 -12.03 -1.78 -11.38
N MET A 6 -12.38 -1.06 -10.32
CA MET A 6 -11.41 -0.30 -9.54
C MET A 6 -10.37 -1.20 -8.86
N ALA A 7 -10.79 -2.32 -8.28
CA ALA A 7 -9.87 -3.28 -7.68
C ALA A 7 -8.91 -3.87 -8.72
N LEU A 8 -9.42 -4.25 -9.91
CA LEU A 8 -8.60 -4.73 -11.01
C LEU A 8 -7.59 -3.68 -11.47
N ASN A 9 -8.01 -2.42 -11.64
CA ASN A 9 -7.09 -1.34 -12.02
C ASN A 9 -5.97 -1.11 -11.00
N ILE A 10 -6.23 -1.35 -9.70
CA ILE A 10 -5.19 -1.24 -8.65
C ILE A 10 -4.24 -2.43 -8.71
N LEU A 11 -4.77 -3.65 -8.82
CA LEU A 11 -3.97 -4.89 -8.76
C LEU A 11 -3.24 -5.21 -10.06
N GLN A 12 -3.77 -4.78 -11.20
CA GLN A 12 -3.20 -5.02 -12.53
C GLN A 12 -2.53 -3.76 -13.10
N GLY A 13 -2.62 -2.62 -12.39
CA GLY A 13 -1.99 -1.38 -12.79
C GLY A 13 -0.51 -1.35 -12.43
N GLU A 14 0.28 -0.64 -13.24
CA GLU A 14 1.73 -0.55 -13.09
C GLU A 14 2.18 0.42 -11.98
N SER A 15 1.26 1.21 -11.40
CA SER A 15 1.59 2.24 -10.39
C SER A 15 1.58 1.73 -8.94
N SER A 16 1.00 0.55 -8.67
CA SER A 16 0.81 0.01 -7.31
C SER A 16 1.15 -1.48 -7.26
N VAL A 17 2.38 -1.82 -7.64
CA VAL A 17 2.86 -3.20 -7.88
C VAL A 17 3.40 -3.89 -6.59
N HIS A 18 3.21 -3.30 -5.42
CA HIS A 18 3.74 -3.87 -4.17
C HIS A 18 2.72 -4.77 -3.48
N MET A 19 3.17 -5.86 -2.88
CA MET A 19 2.31 -6.84 -2.21
C MET A 19 1.42 -6.24 -1.11
N GLY A 20 1.85 -5.16 -0.46
CA GLY A 20 1.05 -4.47 0.54
C GLY A 20 -0.24 -3.82 0.01
N PHE A 21 -0.46 -3.71 -1.30
CA PHE A 21 -1.74 -3.26 -1.87
C PHE A 21 -2.77 -4.38 -2.02
N LEU A 22 -2.35 -5.64 -1.96
CA LEU A 22 -3.22 -6.78 -2.23
C LEU A 22 -4.35 -6.88 -1.20
N LEU A 23 -4.00 -7.04 0.08
CA LEU A 23 -4.99 -7.23 1.13
C LEU A 23 -5.92 -6.01 1.31
N PRO A 24 -5.42 -4.77 1.41
CA PRO A 24 -6.29 -3.60 1.51
C PRO A 24 -7.29 -3.50 0.36
N THR A 25 -6.87 -3.87 -0.86
CA THR A 25 -7.76 -3.85 -2.04
C THR A 25 -8.82 -4.94 -1.96
N LEU A 26 -8.46 -6.17 -1.57
CA LEU A 26 -9.39 -7.29 -1.44
C LEU A 26 -10.44 -7.05 -0.34
N TYR A 27 -10.01 -6.60 0.85
CA TYR A 27 -10.93 -6.26 1.94
C TYR A 27 -11.88 -5.12 1.54
N GLN A 28 -11.34 -4.07 0.92
CA GLN A 28 -12.17 -2.95 0.48
C GLN A 28 -13.15 -3.35 -0.62
N LEU A 29 -12.76 -4.26 -1.52
CA LEU A 29 -13.64 -4.80 -2.55
C LEU A 29 -14.79 -5.61 -1.94
N GLN A 30 -14.49 -6.54 -1.03
CA GLN A 30 -15.50 -7.36 -0.38
C GLN A 30 -16.53 -6.52 0.39
N ASP A 31 -16.05 -5.53 1.11
CA ASP A 31 -16.88 -4.58 1.85
C ASP A 31 -17.76 -3.74 0.91
N LYS A 32 -17.21 -3.24 -0.20
CA LYS A 32 -18.00 -2.53 -1.24
C LYS A 32 -19.03 -3.44 -1.90
N LEU A 33 -18.72 -4.71 -2.16
CA LEU A 33 -19.67 -5.68 -2.72
C LEU A 33 -20.80 -5.97 -1.72
N ARG A 34 -20.48 -6.10 -0.43
CA ARG A 34 -21.45 -6.32 0.66
C ARG A 34 -22.43 -5.15 0.77
N ARG A 35 -21.94 -3.91 0.69
CA ARG A 35 -22.78 -2.71 0.68
C ARG A 35 -23.71 -2.60 -0.53
N LEU A 36 -23.31 -3.14 -1.68
CA LEU A 36 -24.14 -3.15 -2.89
C LEU A 36 -25.24 -4.22 -2.86
N GLN A 37 -25.05 -5.28 -2.09
CA GLN A 37 -25.97 -6.41 -1.99
C GLN A 37 -27.43 -6.00 -1.70
N PRO A 38 -27.75 -5.16 -0.70
CA PRO A 38 -29.15 -4.75 -0.44
C PRO A 38 -29.76 -3.88 -1.54
N THR A 39 -28.92 -3.15 -2.30
CA THR A 39 -29.39 -2.25 -3.35
C THR A 39 -29.69 -2.96 -4.68
N CYS A 40 -29.14 -4.17 -4.89
CA CYS A 40 -29.27 -4.87 -6.17
C CYS A 40 -30.31 -6.01 -6.12
N LYS A 41 -31.54 -5.71 -6.53
CA LYS A 41 -32.65 -6.69 -6.57
C LYS A 41 -32.44 -7.81 -7.59
N VAL A 42 -31.75 -7.53 -8.71
CA VAL A 42 -31.58 -8.48 -9.83
C VAL A 42 -30.24 -9.21 -9.78
N CYS A 43 -29.17 -8.54 -9.34
CA CYS A 43 -27.80 -9.06 -9.41
C CYS A 43 -27.25 -9.65 -8.09
N GLY A 44 -28.11 -9.92 -7.11
CA GLY A 44 -27.74 -10.56 -5.85
C GLY A 44 -26.90 -11.84 -6.03
N PRO A 45 -27.31 -12.80 -6.90
CA PRO A 45 -26.54 -14.01 -7.16
C PRO A 45 -25.13 -13.75 -7.70
N LEU A 46 -24.95 -12.71 -8.52
CA LEU A 46 -23.65 -12.31 -9.05
C LEU A 46 -22.73 -11.76 -7.95
N LEU A 47 -23.25 -10.89 -7.08
CA LEU A 47 -22.49 -10.35 -5.95
C LEU A 47 -22.06 -11.47 -4.99
N ALA A 48 -22.96 -12.42 -4.72
CA ALA A 48 -22.64 -13.60 -3.92
C ALA A 48 -21.58 -14.50 -4.60
N ALA A 49 -21.69 -14.70 -5.91
CA ALA A 49 -20.69 -15.46 -6.68
C ALA A 49 -19.31 -14.79 -6.65
N LEU A 50 -19.25 -13.46 -6.73
CA LEU A 50 -18.00 -12.70 -6.63
C LEU A 50 -17.40 -12.80 -5.23
N GLN A 51 -18.19 -12.60 -4.17
CA GLN A 51 -17.71 -12.75 -2.79
C GLN A 51 -17.16 -14.15 -2.54
N ARG A 52 -17.89 -15.19 -2.96
CA ARG A 52 -17.43 -16.58 -2.89
C ARG A 52 -16.17 -16.82 -3.72
N GLY A 53 -16.11 -16.26 -4.92
CA GLY A 53 -14.95 -16.38 -5.81
C GLY A 53 -13.69 -15.75 -5.21
N ILE A 54 -13.81 -14.59 -4.59
CA ILE A 54 -12.70 -13.94 -3.88
C ILE A 54 -12.25 -14.80 -2.71
N GLN A 55 -13.17 -15.25 -1.86
CA GLN A 55 -12.84 -16.09 -0.71
C GLN A 55 -12.20 -17.42 -1.12
N LYS A 56 -12.71 -18.04 -2.20
CA LYS A 56 -12.16 -19.30 -2.71
C LYS A 56 -10.72 -19.17 -3.22
N ARG A 57 -10.36 -18.04 -3.83
CA ARG A 57 -9.04 -17.85 -4.46
C ARG A 57 -8.02 -17.19 -3.54
N PHE A 58 -8.49 -16.29 -2.67
CA PHE A 58 -7.63 -15.46 -1.84
C PHE A 58 -7.82 -15.69 -0.35
N GLY A 59 -8.75 -16.56 0.08
CA GLY A 59 -9.04 -16.77 1.50
C GLY A 59 -7.83 -17.22 2.32
N ASP A 60 -6.97 -18.05 1.74
CA ASP A 60 -5.73 -18.49 2.40
C ASP A 60 -4.64 -17.42 2.30
N VAL A 61 -4.51 -16.79 1.13
CA VAL A 61 -3.60 -15.65 0.89
C VAL A 61 -3.88 -14.49 1.84
N MET A 62 -5.15 -14.24 2.19
CA MET A 62 -5.55 -13.17 3.11
C MET A 62 -5.18 -13.44 4.58
N LYS A 63 -4.80 -14.68 4.92
CA LYS A 63 -4.34 -15.07 6.25
C LYS A 63 -2.82 -15.11 6.37
N ASP A 64 -2.12 -14.91 5.26
CA ASP A 64 -0.67 -14.95 5.22
C ASP A 64 -0.07 -13.79 6.04
N PRO A 65 0.67 -14.08 7.13
CA PRO A 65 1.24 -13.05 7.99
C PRO A 65 2.20 -12.11 7.25
N GLU A 66 2.92 -12.59 6.22
CA GLU A 66 3.84 -11.77 5.43
C GLU A 66 3.06 -10.70 4.63
N LEU A 67 1.93 -11.09 4.04
CA LEU A 67 1.10 -10.16 3.27
C LEU A 67 0.36 -9.16 4.17
N ILE A 68 -0.02 -9.58 5.38
CA ILE A 68 -0.58 -8.68 6.40
C ILE A 68 0.49 -7.69 6.85
N ALA A 69 1.71 -8.15 7.13
CA ALA A 69 2.85 -7.30 7.47
C ALA A 69 3.15 -6.29 6.35
N ALA A 70 3.21 -6.75 5.09
CA ALA A 70 3.45 -5.89 3.93
C ALA A 70 2.39 -4.79 3.80
N ALA A 71 1.12 -5.08 4.09
CA ALA A 71 0.06 -4.07 4.09
C ALA A 71 0.22 -3.04 5.23
N ILE A 72 0.65 -3.49 6.42
CA ILE A 72 0.88 -2.62 7.59
C ILE A 72 2.08 -1.70 7.36
N LEU A 73 3.15 -2.20 6.75
CA LEU A 73 4.37 -1.45 6.48
C LEU A 73 4.19 -0.36 5.43
N LEU A 74 3.07 -0.33 4.69
CA LEU A 74 2.75 0.77 3.80
C LEU A 74 2.15 1.96 4.58
N PRO A 75 2.79 3.16 4.57
CA PRO A 75 2.33 4.33 5.34
C PRO A 75 0.91 4.79 5.01
N LYS A 76 0.46 4.49 3.78
CA LYS A 76 -0.88 4.80 3.28
C LYS A 76 -1.98 4.01 4.00
N PHE A 77 -1.69 2.78 4.42
CA PHE A 77 -2.69 1.86 4.95
C PHE A 77 -2.50 1.62 6.44
N ARG A 78 -1.28 1.25 6.86
CA ARG A 78 -1.00 0.80 8.23
C ARG A 78 -2.04 -0.20 8.72
N THR A 79 -2.78 0.13 9.76
CA THR A 79 -3.86 -0.69 10.32
C THR A 79 -5.25 -0.22 9.90
N CYS A 80 -5.37 0.87 9.13
CA CYS A 80 -6.66 1.49 8.80
C CYS A 80 -7.48 0.76 7.73
N TRP A 81 -6.92 -0.27 7.08
CA TRP A 81 -7.60 -1.00 6.00
C TRP A 81 -8.54 -2.11 6.49
N THR A 82 -8.49 -2.44 7.78
CA THR A 82 -9.43 -3.36 8.45
C THR A 82 -9.72 -2.87 9.86
N THR A 83 -10.92 -3.15 10.37
CA THR A 83 -11.29 -2.89 11.78
C THR A 83 -11.03 -4.10 12.68
N GLU A 84 -10.74 -5.25 12.09
CA GLU A 84 -10.57 -6.50 12.82
C GLU A 84 -9.11 -6.66 13.27
N GLU A 85 -8.90 -6.48 14.57
CA GLU A 85 -7.57 -6.61 15.20
C GLU A 85 -7.02 -8.04 15.07
N SER A 86 -7.88 -9.06 15.04
CA SER A 86 -7.50 -10.47 14.84
C SER A 86 -6.80 -10.71 13.51
N ILE A 87 -7.09 -9.92 12.48
CA ILE A 87 -6.41 -9.99 11.18
C ILE A 87 -5.05 -9.30 11.25
N LEU A 88 -4.92 -8.23 12.03
CA LEU A 88 -3.68 -7.46 12.11
C LEU A 88 -2.62 -8.13 12.99
N LYS A 89 -3.03 -8.82 14.06
CA LYS A 89 -2.13 -9.49 15.03
C LYS A 89 -1.05 -10.36 14.37
N PRO A 90 -1.39 -11.33 13.49
CA PRO A 90 -0.37 -12.17 12.85
C PRO A 90 0.70 -11.37 12.08
N GLY A 91 0.31 -10.28 11.41
CA GLY A 91 1.26 -9.44 10.69
C GLY A 91 2.11 -8.57 11.62
N LEU A 92 1.54 -8.07 12.72
CA LEU A 92 2.31 -7.34 13.74
C LEU A 92 3.32 -8.24 14.43
N ASP A 93 2.92 -9.46 14.81
CA ASP A 93 3.80 -10.46 15.42
C ASP A 93 4.91 -10.87 14.44
N TYR A 94 4.57 -11.02 13.15
CA TYR A 94 5.54 -11.29 12.08
C TYR A 94 6.60 -10.18 11.96
N ILE A 95 6.18 -8.91 11.96
CA ILE A 95 7.11 -7.77 11.92
C ILE A 95 8.00 -7.77 13.16
N LYS A 96 7.41 -7.93 14.36
CA LYS A 96 8.16 -7.96 15.62
C LYS A 96 9.20 -9.07 15.65
N GLY A 97 8.83 -10.28 15.22
CA GLY A 97 9.73 -11.42 15.12
C GLY A 97 10.93 -11.14 14.21
N HIS A 98 10.71 -10.51 13.05
CA HIS A 98 11.80 -10.17 12.12
C HIS A 98 12.71 -9.05 12.63
N LEU A 99 12.18 -8.08 13.38
CA LEU A 99 13.00 -7.03 14.02
C LEU A 99 13.90 -7.58 15.14
N THR A 100 13.47 -8.64 15.83
CA THR A 100 14.29 -9.29 16.86
C THR A 100 15.38 -10.21 16.31
N ILE A 101 15.19 -10.78 15.12
CA ILE A 101 16.14 -11.74 14.51
C ILE A 101 17.41 -11.05 14.00
N SER A 102 17.37 -9.77 13.64
CA SER A 102 18.54 -9.00 13.22
C SER A 102 19.57 -8.69 14.32
N MET A 103 19.42 -9.25 15.52
CA MET A 103 20.27 -8.93 16.69
C MET A 103 21.36 -9.96 17.03
N ASP A 104 21.35 -11.17 16.45
CA ASP A 104 22.20 -12.28 16.91
C ASP A 104 23.31 -12.74 15.94
N ASP A 105 23.52 -12.09 14.80
CA ASP A 105 24.51 -12.51 13.78
C ASP A 105 25.70 -11.54 13.60
N ASP A 106 26.15 -10.91 14.69
CA ASP A 106 27.48 -10.28 14.74
C ASP A 106 28.57 -11.35 14.95
N ALA A 107 28.73 -12.23 13.96
CA ALA A 107 30.04 -12.82 13.72
C ALA A 107 30.92 -11.73 13.08
N PRO A 108 32.09 -11.36 13.66
CA PRO A 108 32.89 -10.28 13.12
C PRO A 108 33.52 -10.72 11.80
N LEU A 109 32.85 -10.43 10.69
CA LEU A 109 33.47 -10.39 9.38
C LEU A 109 34.33 -9.12 9.35
N ASN A 110 35.62 -9.35 9.55
CA ASN A 110 36.71 -8.41 9.33
C ASN A 110 36.74 -8.01 7.84
N ASP A 111 35.80 -7.17 7.41
CA ASP A 111 35.88 -6.48 6.13
C ASP A 111 36.27 -5.03 6.40
N SER A 112 37.54 -4.73 6.11
CA SER A 112 38.10 -3.39 6.23
C SER A 112 37.63 -2.55 5.03
N HIS A 113 36.36 -2.14 5.04
CA HIS A 113 35.86 -1.09 4.17
C HIS A 113 35.64 0.16 5.01
N SER A 114 36.36 1.24 4.67
CA SER A 114 36.28 2.54 5.34
C SER A 114 34.83 3.04 5.31
N ASP A 115 34.20 3.22 6.47
CA ASP A 115 32.80 3.65 6.68
C ASP A 115 32.49 5.08 6.17
N GLU A 116 33.42 5.72 5.46
CA GLU A 116 33.35 7.13 5.05
C GLU A 116 32.40 7.36 3.85
N ASP A 117 32.01 6.29 3.13
CA ASP A 117 31.18 6.36 1.93
C ASP A 117 29.75 5.83 2.11
N ASP A 118 29.38 5.34 3.30
CA ASP A 118 27.99 4.98 3.58
C ASP A 118 27.19 6.24 3.96
N PHE A 119 26.52 6.82 2.96
CA PHE A 119 25.68 8.02 3.09
C PHE A 119 24.65 7.94 4.24
N PHE A 120 24.30 6.73 4.66
CA PHE A 120 23.33 6.44 5.71
C PHE A 120 23.96 5.95 7.02
N ALA A 121 25.28 5.97 7.14
CA ALA A 121 25.99 5.56 8.36
C ALA A 121 25.48 6.28 9.61
N SER A 122 25.08 7.56 9.49
CA SER A 122 24.52 8.32 10.62
C SER A 122 23.13 7.85 11.05
N MET A 123 22.39 7.15 10.18
CA MET A 123 21.09 6.55 10.51
C MET A 123 21.23 5.18 11.17
N LYS A 124 22.42 4.56 11.15
CA LYS A 124 22.68 3.27 11.80
C LYS A 124 22.73 3.35 13.33
N THR A 125 22.65 4.55 13.91
CA THR A 125 22.79 4.75 15.37
C THR A 125 21.53 5.36 15.97
N GLY A 126 20.65 4.47 16.43
CA GLY A 126 19.62 4.79 17.42
C GLY A 126 19.22 3.48 18.09
N ASN A 127 19.43 3.36 19.39
CA ASN A 127 19.07 2.18 20.18
C ASN A 127 17.72 1.61 19.73
N SER A 128 17.72 0.34 19.32
CA SER A 128 16.54 -0.43 18.96
C SER A 128 15.58 -0.49 20.14
N GLU A 129 14.66 0.46 20.21
CA GLU A 129 13.60 0.45 21.21
C GLU A 129 12.45 -0.42 20.67
N VAL A 130 11.96 -1.31 21.53
CA VAL A 130 10.75 -2.15 21.39
C VAL A 130 9.47 -1.33 21.13
N GLY A 131 9.59 -0.03 20.79
CA GLY A 131 8.53 0.92 20.50
C GLY A 131 8.62 1.60 19.12
N GLU A 132 9.59 1.28 18.24
CA GLU A 132 9.66 1.92 16.91
C GLU A 132 8.45 1.61 16.03
N LEU A 133 7.99 0.35 16.04
CA LEU A 133 6.78 -0.05 15.32
C LEU A 133 5.56 0.68 15.89
N GLU A 134 5.46 0.77 17.21
CA GLU A 134 4.41 1.48 17.93
C GLU A 134 4.42 2.98 17.58
N LYS A 135 5.61 3.60 17.50
CA LYS A 135 5.78 4.99 17.07
C LYS A 135 5.37 5.20 15.61
N TYR A 136 5.73 4.26 14.73
CA TYR A 136 5.31 4.27 13.32
C TYR A 136 3.78 4.17 13.18
N LEU A 137 3.16 3.29 13.96
CA LEU A 137 1.71 3.09 13.98
C LEU A 137 0.95 4.26 14.61
N ALA A 138 1.53 4.91 15.63
CA ALA A 138 0.98 6.09 16.29
C ALA A 138 1.09 7.36 15.44
N CYS A 139 1.99 7.40 14.45
CA CYS A 139 2.09 8.53 13.54
C CYS A 139 0.78 8.66 12.74
N PRO A 140 0.11 9.82 12.73
CA PRO A 140 -1.07 10.03 11.90
C PRO A 140 -0.70 9.82 10.43
N THR A 141 -1.62 9.26 9.62
CA THR A 141 -1.39 9.22 8.17
C THR A 141 -1.54 10.64 7.68
N THR A 142 -0.44 11.40 7.73
CA THR A 142 -0.32 12.63 6.97
C THR A 142 -0.30 12.19 5.52
N GLY A 143 -1.51 12.05 4.94
CA GLY A 143 -1.68 11.74 3.54
C GLY A 143 -0.87 12.73 2.72
N GLY A 144 0.25 12.27 2.16
CA GLY A 144 0.90 12.88 1.01
C GLY A 144 1.75 14.13 1.22
N VAL A 145 2.59 14.26 2.26
CA VAL A 145 3.56 15.38 2.31
C VAL A 145 5.04 15.04 2.42
N LEU A 146 5.48 13.78 2.62
CA LEU A 146 6.93 13.52 2.69
C LEU A 146 7.60 13.14 1.35
N PHE A 147 6.83 12.76 0.33
CA PHE A 147 7.33 12.56 -1.04
C PHE A 147 6.47 13.25 -2.11
N ALA A 148 5.73 14.29 -1.72
CA ALA A 148 5.20 15.24 -2.68
C ALA A 148 6.30 16.27 -3.00
N ALA A 149 7.35 15.84 -3.71
CA ALA A 149 7.98 16.74 -4.64
C ALA A 149 6.84 17.33 -5.49
N LYS A 150 6.60 18.64 -5.33
CA LYS A 150 5.52 19.42 -5.96
C LYS A 150 5.34 18.99 -7.43
N ARG A 151 4.39 18.10 -7.68
CA ARG A 151 3.81 17.94 -9.02
C ARG A 151 2.39 18.49 -8.94
N SER A 152 2.33 19.81 -9.05
CA SER A 152 1.16 20.62 -9.24
C SER A 152 0.30 20.01 -10.34
N ARG A 153 -0.71 19.22 -9.96
CA ARG A 153 -1.65 18.57 -10.89
C ARG A 153 -3.02 19.26 -10.78
N LEU A 154 -2.99 20.58 -10.93
CA LEU A 154 -4.16 21.46 -11.06
C LEU A 154 -3.72 22.55 -12.04
N GLU A 155 -3.92 22.31 -13.35
CA GLU A 155 -3.86 23.27 -14.50
C GLU A 155 -3.48 22.60 -15.85
N CYS A 156 -3.10 21.32 -15.88
CA CYS A 156 -2.60 20.70 -17.13
C CYS A 156 -3.64 20.60 -18.26
N LYS A 157 -4.95 20.60 -17.98
CA LYS A 157 -5.98 20.50 -19.03
C LYS A 157 -6.23 21.83 -19.77
N ASN A 158 -5.83 22.96 -19.18
CA ASN A 158 -6.02 24.28 -19.81
C ASN A 158 -4.79 24.67 -20.66
N LEU A 159 -3.57 24.37 -20.19
CA LEU A 159 -2.35 24.63 -20.96
C LEU A 159 -2.20 23.75 -22.20
N GLU A 160 -2.55 22.45 -22.17
CA GLU A 160 -2.52 21.61 -23.38
C GLU A 160 -3.46 22.12 -24.46
N SER A 161 -4.67 22.53 -24.07
CA SER A 161 -5.66 23.10 -25.01
C SER A 161 -5.20 24.45 -25.57
N GLN A 162 -4.54 25.29 -24.76
CA GLN A 162 -3.99 26.56 -25.23
C GLN A 162 -2.75 26.40 -26.12
N LEU A 163 -1.88 25.41 -25.85
CA LEU A 163 -0.71 25.10 -26.68
C LEU A 163 -1.12 24.50 -28.03
N LEU A 164 -2.13 23.61 -28.06
CA LEU A 164 -2.66 23.05 -29.31
C LEU A 164 -3.30 24.13 -30.19
N LEU A 165 -4.00 25.11 -29.60
CA LEU A 165 -4.53 26.27 -30.32
C LEU A 165 -3.41 27.16 -30.88
N LYS A 166 -2.35 27.41 -30.10
CA LYS A 166 -1.21 28.26 -30.51
C LYS A 166 -0.38 27.65 -31.63
N VAL A 167 -0.22 26.32 -31.63
CA VAL A 167 0.52 25.59 -32.67
C VAL A 167 -0.28 25.56 -33.97
N ASN A 168 -1.59 25.32 -33.92
CA ASN A 168 -2.43 25.33 -35.13
C ASN A 168 -2.54 26.71 -35.78
N SER A 169 -2.55 27.81 -35.01
CA SER A 169 -2.58 29.16 -35.59
C SER A 169 -1.30 29.53 -36.35
N HIS A 170 -0.16 28.88 -36.04
CA HIS A 170 1.14 29.16 -36.67
C HIS A 170 1.40 28.33 -37.93
N LEU A 171 0.49 27.41 -38.28
CA LEU A 171 0.55 26.53 -39.46
C LEU A 171 -0.39 26.99 -40.60
N THR A 172 -1.13 28.08 -40.41
CA THR A 172 -2.10 28.63 -41.39
C THR A 172 -1.80 30.06 -41.85
N GLU A 173 -0.55 30.53 -41.69
CA GLU A 173 -0.02 31.68 -42.46
C GLU A 173 1.03 31.19 -43.47
#